data_AF-A0A1Q7GA68-F1
#
_entry.id   AF-A0A1Q7GA68-F1
#
_cell.length_a   1.000
_cell.length_b   1.000
_cell.length_c   1.000
_cell.angle_alpha   90.00
_cell.angle_beta   90.00
_cell.angle_gamma   90.00
#
_symmetry.space_group_name_H-M   'P 1'
#
loop_
_entity.id
_entity.type
_entity.pdbx_description
1 polymer ?
#
loop_
_entity_poly.entity_id
_entity_poly.type
_entity_poly.pdbx_seq_one_letter_code
_entity_poly.pdbx_strand_id
1 'polypeptide(L)'
;MQERRFLGGKIYSYLANDHARLDGALRLATRDPNRIDRAAYAEFREGLLRHIGMEEKILLPAARSANGRKPLPSVDKLHLDHGALAALLVPTPTSAIIAAIKTILDGHNPLEEGPGGVYEECERLLGTGADEIVLRLQSAPRVAMAPHVDNFTALESARNALRRAGYDVTV
;
A
#
# COMPACT_ATOMS: atom_id res chain seq x y z
N MET A 1 28.19 10.31 -18.13
CA MET A 1 27.05 9.63 -17.49
C MET A 1 26.31 10.68 -16.69
N GLN A 2 25.09 11.02 -17.07
CA GLN A 2 24.32 12.04 -16.37
C GLN A 2 23.75 11.40 -15.11
N GLU A 3 24.13 11.90 -13.93
CA GLU A 3 23.48 11.52 -12.67
C GLU A 3 21.98 11.76 -12.83
N ARG A 4 21.20 10.68 -12.80
CA ARG A 4 19.74 10.77 -12.82
C ARG A 4 19.31 11.39 -11.50
N ARG A 5 18.93 12.66 -11.54
CA ARG A 5 18.36 13.37 -10.40
C ARG A 5 16.97 12.80 -10.13
N PHE A 6 16.76 12.32 -8.91
CA PHE A 6 15.46 11.87 -8.40
C PHE A 6 14.36 12.90 -8.72
N LEU A 7 13.32 12.47 -9.42
CA LEU A 7 12.14 13.28 -9.75
C LEU A 7 11.03 13.02 -8.72
N GLY A 8 11.11 13.67 -7.56
CA GLY A 8 9.99 13.75 -6.62
C GLY A 8 8.87 14.61 -7.19
N GLY A 9 7.95 14.00 -7.93
CA GLY A 9 6.78 14.66 -8.52
C GLY A 9 5.59 14.82 -7.57
N LYS A 10 4.45 15.26 -8.10
CA LYS A 10 3.21 15.48 -7.32
C LYS A 10 2.54 14.18 -6.89
N ILE A 11 2.59 13.13 -7.72
CA ILE A 11 2.16 11.75 -7.40
C ILE A 11 2.99 11.22 -6.23
N TYR A 12 4.32 11.27 -6.37
CA TYR A 12 5.23 10.87 -5.29
C TYR A 12 4.89 11.62 -4.00
N SER A 13 4.80 12.96 -4.08
CA SER A 13 4.52 13.79 -2.91
C SER A 13 3.18 13.45 -2.27
N TYR A 14 2.14 13.20 -3.04
CA TYR A 14 0.82 12.87 -2.50
C TYR A 14 0.81 11.49 -1.83
N LEU A 15 1.35 10.46 -2.49
CA LEU A 15 1.30 9.08 -1.99
C LEU A 15 2.29 8.86 -0.84
N ALA A 16 3.50 9.41 -0.90
CA ALA A 16 4.45 9.35 0.21
C ALA A 16 3.94 10.09 1.46
N ASN A 17 3.22 11.21 1.29
CA ASN A 17 2.53 11.86 2.41
C ASN A 17 1.40 11.00 2.98
N ASP A 18 0.68 10.26 2.13
CA ASP A 18 -0.33 9.31 2.61
C ASP A 18 0.31 8.13 3.35
N HIS A 19 1.46 7.62 2.90
CA HIS A 19 2.27 6.66 3.66
C HIS A 19 2.66 7.19 5.03
N ALA A 20 3.19 8.40 5.11
CA ALA A 20 3.55 9.01 6.39
C ALA A 20 2.34 9.14 7.35
N ARG A 21 1.15 9.45 6.81
CA ARG A 21 -0.10 9.48 7.57
C ARG A 21 -0.49 8.08 8.08
N LEU A 22 -0.43 7.05 7.23
CA LEU A 22 -0.75 5.67 7.58
C LEU A 22 0.20 5.10 8.64
N ASP A 23 1.49 5.35 8.47
CA ASP A 23 2.54 4.98 9.43
C ASP A 23 2.33 5.69 10.78
N GLY A 24 1.92 6.97 10.77
CA GLY A 24 1.46 7.69 11.96
C GLY A 24 0.29 7.01 12.67
N ALA A 25 -0.74 6.61 11.92
CA ALA A 25 -1.91 5.91 12.47
C ALA A 25 -1.55 4.53 13.04
N LEU A 26 -0.69 3.75 12.36
CA LEU A 26 -0.23 2.45 12.84
C LEU A 26 0.64 2.58 14.09
N ARG A 27 1.52 3.59 14.16
CA ARG A 27 2.28 3.90 15.38
C ARG A 27 1.36 4.23 16.55
N LEU A 28 0.34 5.06 16.33
CA LEU A 28 -0.64 5.39 17.37
C LEU A 28 -1.39 4.15 17.84
N ALA A 29 -1.82 3.31 16.89
CA ALA A 29 -2.50 2.05 17.16
C ALA A 29 -1.66 1.08 18.01
N THR A 30 -0.34 1.15 17.91
CA THR A 30 0.61 0.19 18.51
C THR A 30 1.50 0.81 19.57
N ARG A 31 1.15 2.01 20.08
CA ARG A 31 1.94 2.75 21.07
C ARG A 31 2.05 2.01 22.40
N ASP A 32 1.00 1.30 22.80
CA ASP A 32 1.02 0.41 23.96
C ASP A 32 1.38 -1.02 23.49
N PRO A 33 2.51 -1.60 23.94
CA PRO A 33 2.91 -2.95 23.55
C PRO A 33 1.89 -4.05 23.91
N ASN A 34 1.03 -3.81 24.91
CA ASN A 34 0.07 -4.77 25.41
C ASN A 34 -1.36 -4.55 24.88
N ARG A 35 -1.59 -3.46 24.13
CA ARG A 35 -2.93 -3.08 23.68
C ARG A 35 -2.89 -2.37 22.33
N ILE A 36 -3.72 -2.85 21.41
CA ILE A 36 -3.97 -2.16 20.14
C ILE A 36 -5.10 -1.16 20.32
N ASP A 37 -4.84 0.11 20.02
CA ASP A 37 -5.89 1.14 19.98
C ASP A 37 -6.79 0.90 18.76
N ARG A 38 -8.06 0.60 19.04
CA ARG A 38 -9.04 0.22 18.01
C ARG A 38 -9.40 1.36 17.07
N ALA A 39 -9.45 2.60 17.56
CA ALA A 39 -9.83 3.74 16.73
C ALA A 39 -8.70 4.11 15.78
N ALA A 40 -7.46 4.18 16.28
CA ALA A 40 -6.29 4.42 15.46
C ALA A 40 -6.05 3.27 14.45
N TYR A 41 -6.27 2.01 14.86
CA TYR A 41 -6.17 0.88 13.94
C TYR A 41 -7.27 0.92 12.86
N ALA A 42 -8.49 1.34 13.20
CA ALA A 42 -9.55 1.49 12.21
C ALA A 42 -9.22 2.57 11.16
N GLU A 43 -8.61 3.69 11.58
CA GLU A 43 -8.12 4.72 10.66
C GLU A 43 -7.00 4.19 9.75
N PHE A 44 -6.04 3.47 10.30
CA PHE A 44 -4.99 2.81 9.53
C PHE A 44 -5.57 1.80 8.52
N ARG A 45 -6.48 0.94 8.96
CA ARG A 45 -7.10 -0.13 8.16
C ARG A 45 -7.88 0.43 6.97
N GLU A 46 -8.75 1.40 7.20
CA GLU A 46 -9.52 2.05 6.14
C GLU A 46 -8.60 2.81 5.19
N GLY A 47 -7.66 3.57 5.76
CA GLY A 47 -6.70 4.35 5.00
C GLY A 47 -5.84 3.49 4.08
N LEU A 48 -5.33 2.35 4.58
CA LEU A 48 -4.47 1.46 3.79
C LEU A 48 -5.26 0.78 2.66
N LEU A 49 -6.50 0.36 2.91
CA LEU A 49 -7.35 -0.20 1.83
C LEU A 49 -7.71 0.86 0.78
N ARG A 50 -7.93 2.11 1.21
CA ARG A 50 -8.13 3.23 0.29
C ARG A 50 -6.86 3.48 -0.52
N HIS A 51 -5.69 3.45 0.12
CA HIS A 51 -4.38 3.63 -0.52
C HIS A 51 -4.12 2.59 -1.61
N ILE A 52 -4.21 1.31 -1.25
CA ILE A 52 -4.11 0.20 -2.21
C ILE A 52 -5.12 0.40 -3.35
N GLY A 53 -6.34 0.80 -3.03
CA GLY A 53 -7.37 1.10 -4.04
C GLY A 53 -7.00 2.25 -4.98
N MET A 54 -6.34 3.30 -4.50
CA MET A 54 -5.83 4.41 -5.31
C MET A 54 -4.80 3.89 -6.32
N GLU A 55 -3.88 3.05 -5.90
CA GLU A 55 -2.82 2.54 -6.77
C GLU A 55 -3.37 1.55 -7.80
N GLU A 56 -4.09 0.54 -7.32
CA GLU A 56 -4.63 -0.55 -8.12
C GLU A 56 -5.65 -0.09 -9.18
N LYS A 57 -6.46 0.92 -8.84
CA LYS A 57 -7.60 1.32 -9.69
C LYS A 57 -7.36 2.62 -10.45
N ILE A 58 -6.37 3.42 -10.05
CA ILE A 58 -6.11 4.74 -10.64
C ILE A 58 -4.69 4.80 -11.20
N LEU A 59 -3.68 4.69 -10.34
CA LEU A 59 -2.29 4.97 -10.73
C LEU A 59 -1.74 3.91 -11.69
N LEU A 60 -1.72 2.64 -11.28
CA LEU A 60 -1.13 1.56 -12.06
C LEU A 60 -1.82 1.36 -13.42
N PRO A 61 -3.17 1.42 -13.52
CA PRO A 61 -3.85 1.38 -14.82
C PRO A 61 -3.51 2.57 -15.72
N ALA A 62 -3.36 3.79 -15.16
CA ALA A 62 -2.98 4.97 -15.92
C ALA A 62 -1.54 4.85 -16.45
N ALA A 63 -0.59 4.47 -15.58
CA ALA A 63 0.81 4.26 -15.96
C ALA A 63 0.95 3.15 -17.02
N ARG A 64 0.24 2.03 -16.85
CA ARG A 64 0.19 0.96 -17.85
C ARG A 64 -0.33 1.45 -19.20
N SER A 65 -1.37 2.30 -19.20
CA SER A 65 -1.93 2.85 -20.44
C SER A 65 -0.93 3.78 -21.14
N ALA A 66 -0.24 4.63 -20.38
CA ALA A 66 0.84 5.49 -20.89
C ALA A 66 2.05 4.67 -21.38
N ASN A 67 2.30 3.49 -20.82
CA ASN A 67 3.40 2.59 -21.17
C ASN A 67 3.04 1.57 -22.28
N GLY A 68 2.13 1.92 -23.20
CA GLY A 68 1.75 1.03 -24.31
C GLY A 68 1.15 -0.31 -23.85
N ARG A 69 0.39 -0.28 -22.74
CA ARG A 69 -0.24 -1.45 -22.08
C ARG A 69 0.72 -2.42 -21.39
N LYS A 70 2.00 -2.07 -21.26
CA LYS A 70 3.00 -2.88 -20.54
C LYS A 70 3.00 -2.52 -19.04
N PRO A 71 3.00 -3.49 -18.13
CA PRO A 71 3.18 -3.22 -16.70
C PRO A 71 4.59 -2.70 -16.41
N LEU A 72 4.75 -2.01 -15.27
CA LEU A 72 6.07 -1.67 -14.74
C LEU A 72 6.71 -2.92 -14.10
N PRO A 73 8.05 -3.01 -14.03
CA PRO A 73 8.74 -4.21 -13.53
C PRO A 73 8.30 -4.67 -12.13
N SER A 74 8.02 -3.74 -11.20
CA SER A 74 7.69 -4.07 -9.81
C SER A 74 6.20 -4.37 -9.56
N VAL A 75 5.34 -4.19 -10.56
CA VAL A 75 3.87 -4.22 -10.37
C VAL A 75 3.36 -5.59 -9.93
N ASP A 76 3.93 -6.69 -10.45
CA ASP A 76 3.52 -8.03 -10.03
C ASP A 76 3.82 -8.28 -8.55
N LYS A 77 4.95 -7.75 -8.03
CA LYS A 77 5.26 -7.80 -6.60
C LYS A 77 4.31 -6.94 -5.79
N LEU A 78 3.99 -5.72 -6.24
CA LEU A 78 3.03 -4.86 -5.56
C LEU A 78 1.65 -5.51 -5.45
N HIS A 79 1.15 -6.14 -6.52
CA HIS A 79 -0.13 -6.85 -6.49
C HIS A 79 -0.15 -7.98 -5.44
N LEU A 80 0.96 -8.71 -5.30
CA LEU A 80 1.09 -9.74 -4.27
C LEU A 80 1.10 -9.13 -2.86
N ASP A 81 1.81 -8.02 -2.66
CA ASP A 81 1.89 -7.30 -1.39
C ASP A 81 0.54 -6.72 -0.98
N HIS A 82 -0.14 -6.05 -1.91
CA HIS A 82 -1.49 -5.54 -1.72
C HIS A 82 -2.47 -6.64 -1.33
N GLY A 83 -2.38 -7.80 -1.99
CA GLY A 83 -3.19 -8.97 -1.64
C GLY A 83 -2.90 -9.49 -0.23
N ALA A 84 -1.63 -9.53 0.18
CA ALA A 84 -1.23 -9.96 1.52
C ALA A 84 -1.66 -8.95 2.59
N LEU A 85 -1.41 -7.66 2.38
CA LEU A 85 -1.86 -6.57 3.26
C LEU A 85 -3.38 -6.59 3.42
N ALA A 86 -4.14 -6.63 2.32
CA ALA A 86 -5.60 -6.68 2.37
C ALA A 86 -6.11 -7.91 3.16
N ALA A 87 -5.47 -9.08 3.00
CA ALA A 87 -5.84 -10.28 3.74
C ALA A 87 -5.55 -10.17 5.24
N LEU A 88 -4.44 -9.53 5.63
CA LEU A 88 -4.09 -9.28 7.04
C LEU A 88 -5.03 -8.29 7.74
N LEU A 89 -5.72 -7.43 6.98
CA LEU A 89 -6.70 -6.48 7.50
C LEU A 89 -8.10 -7.10 7.72
N VAL A 90 -8.31 -8.37 7.36
CA VAL A 90 -9.59 -9.07 7.57
C VAL A 90 -9.81 -9.47 9.04
N PRO A 91 -8.93 -10.25 9.68
CA PRO A 91 -9.09 -10.63 11.08
C PRO A 91 -8.92 -9.44 12.03
N THR A 92 -9.33 -9.63 13.28
CA THR A 92 -9.04 -8.70 14.39
C THR A 92 -7.52 -8.59 14.54
N PRO A 93 -6.96 -7.37 14.70
CA PRO A 93 -5.52 -7.20 14.77
C PRO A 93 -4.93 -7.89 16.00
N THR A 94 -3.83 -8.60 15.80
CA THR A 94 -2.96 -9.14 16.85
C THR A 94 -1.56 -8.57 16.68
N SER A 95 -0.70 -8.66 17.70
CA SER A 95 0.69 -8.22 17.59
C SER A 95 1.44 -8.94 16.47
N ALA A 96 1.11 -10.21 16.20
CA ALA A 96 1.69 -10.98 15.09
C ALA A 96 1.25 -10.45 13.72
N ILE A 97 -0.05 -10.17 13.54
CA ILE A 97 -0.57 -9.54 12.32
C ILE A 97 0.07 -8.17 12.09
N ILE A 98 0.18 -7.35 13.14
CA ILE A 98 0.82 -6.04 13.05
C ILE A 98 2.29 -6.15 12.65
N ALA A 99 3.02 -7.11 13.22
CA ALA A 99 4.40 -7.36 12.83
C ALA A 99 4.51 -7.77 11.37
N ALA A 100 3.63 -8.66 10.89
CA ALA A 100 3.58 -9.06 9.48
C ALA A 100 3.28 -7.89 8.54
N ILE A 101 2.32 -7.02 8.90
CA ILE A 101 2.02 -5.80 8.13
C ILE A 101 3.26 -4.92 8.03
N LYS A 102 3.96 -4.66 9.14
CA LYS A 102 5.19 -3.84 9.16
C LYS A 102 6.27 -4.46 8.28
N THR A 103 6.51 -5.76 8.38
CA THR A 103 7.49 -6.47 7.53
C THR A 103 7.19 -6.31 6.05
N ILE A 104 5.90 -6.36 5.65
CA ILE A 104 5.53 -6.13 4.25
C ILE A 104 5.83 -4.69 3.87
N LEU A 105 5.33 -3.71 4.65
CA LEU A 105 5.49 -2.28 4.36
C LEU A 105 6.97 -1.86 4.27
N ASP A 106 7.85 -2.40 5.13
CA ASP A 106 9.29 -2.12 5.11
C ASP A 106 9.95 -2.53 3.79
N GLY A 107 9.46 -3.60 3.15
CA GLY A 107 9.93 -4.03 1.83
C GLY A 107 9.15 -3.43 0.66
N HIS A 108 7.91 -3.03 0.89
CA HIS A 108 6.97 -2.52 -0.10
C HIS A 108 7.22 -1.04 -0.44
N ASN A 109 7.28 -0.17 0.58
CA ASN A 109 7.42 1.26 0.39
C ASN A 109 8.68 1.63 -0.43
N PRO A 110 9.85 0.99 -0.26
CA PRO A 110 11.02 1.27 -1.10
C PRO A 110 10.84 0.92 -2.58
N LEU A 111 9.98 -0.04 -2.94
CA LEU A 111 9.69 -0.35 -4.35
C LEU A 111 8.90 0.77 -5.02
N GLU A 112 8.13 1.51 -4.23
CA GLU A 112 7.26 2.58 -4.70
C GLU A 112 7.97 3.93 -4.68
N GLU A 113 8.61 4.23 -3.55
CA GLU A 113 9.22 5.52 -3.25
C GLU A 113 10.72 5.61 -3.57
N GLY A 114 11.42 4.48 -3.70
CA GLY A 114 12.86 4.47 -3.93
C GLY A 114 13.25 5.13 -5.26
N PRO A 115 14.54 5.47 -5.47
CA PRO A 115 15.01 5.95 -6.76
C PRO A 115 14.72 4.95 -7.89
N GLY A 116 14.05 5.40 -8.95
CA GLY A 116 13.54 4.53 -10.02
C GLY A 116 12.35 3.65 -9.62
N GLY A 117 11.75 3.93 -8.47
CA GLY A 117 10.55 3.26 -7.95
C GLY A 117 9.30 3.60 -8.75
N VAL A 118 8.19 2.95 -8.37
CA VAL A 118 6.93 3.03 -9.10
C VAL A 118 6.42 4.46 -9.23
N TYR A 119 6.52 5.29 -8.19
CA TYR A 119 5.98 6.66 -8.24
C TYR A 119 6.76 7.55 -9.20
N GLU A 120 8.09 7.48 -9.19
CA GLU A 120 8.93 8.23 -10.13
C GLU A 120 8.69 7.78 -11.58
N GLU A 121 8.55 6.48 -11.82
CA GLU A 121 8.30 5.95 -13.15
C GLU A 121 6.89 6.30 -13.65
N CYS A 122 5.88 6.32 -12.76
CA CYS A 122 4.55 6.82 -13.09
C CYS A 122 4.57 8.29 -13.48
N GLU A 123 5.25 9.14 -12.71
CA GLU A 123 5.45 10.56 -13.05
C GLU A 123 6.06 10.73 -14.44
N ARG A 124 7.14 9.99 -14.72
CA ARG A 124 7.83 10.05 -16.00
C ARG A 124 6.93 9.63 -17.17
N LEU A 125 6.13 8.58 -17.00
CA LEU A 125 5.24 8.07 -18.03
C LEU A 125 4.03 8.97 -18.27
N LEU A 126 3.46 9.53 -17.21
CA LEU A 126 2.26 10.36 -17.28
C LEU A 126 2.58 11.79 -17.72
N GLY A 127 3.78 12.30 -17.42
CA GLY A 127 4.22 13.63 -17.82
C GLY A 127 3.22 14.71 -17.42
N THR A 128 2.73 15.49 -18.39
CA THR A 128 1.73 16.54 -18.15
C THR A 128 0.38 16.00 -17.65
N GLY A 129 0.10 14.70 -17.79
CA GLY A 129 -1.10 14.04 -17.27
C GLY A 129 -1.06 13.74 -15.77
N ALA A 130 0.09 13.93 -15.10
CA ALA A 130 0.23 13.63 -13.67
C ALA A 130 -0.74 14.44 -12.79
N ASP A 131 -1.02 15.69 -13.15
CA ASP A 131 -1.93 16.58 -12.41
C ASP A 131 -3.36 16.01 -12.34
N GLU A 132 -3.86 15.49 -13.46
CA GLU A 132 -5.19 14.87 -13.52
C GLU A 132 -5.23 13.59 -12.67
N ILE A 133 -4.16 12.80 -12.69
CA ILE A 133 -4.07 11.59 -11.86
C ILE A 133 -4.07 11.97 -10.38
N VAL A 134 -3.32 12.98 -9.95
CA VAL A 134 -3.34 13.45 -8.56
C VAL A 134 -4.75 13.89 -8.14
N LEU A 135 -5.48 14.63 -8.98
CA LEU A 135 -6.87 15.00 -8.70
C LEU A 135 -7.78 13.78 -8.51
N ARG A 136 -7.61 12.74 -9.33
CA ARG A 136 -8.34 11.48 -9.20
C ARG A 136 -7.98 10.73 -7.92
N LEU A 137 -6.70 10.68 -7.56
CA LEU A 137 -6.22 10.07 -6.31
C LEU A 137 -6.81 10.80 -5.09
N GLN A 138 -6.81 12.14 -5.09
CA GLN A 138 -7.42 12.97 -4.05
C GLN A 138 -8.92 12.71 -3.92
N SER A 139 -9.60 12.50 -5.05
CA SER A 139 -11.04 12.24 -5.11
C SER A 139 -11.41 10.77 -4.81
N ALA A 140 -10.44 9.90 -4.54
CA ALA A 140 -10.72 8.49 -4.29
C ALA A 140 -11.63 8.34 -3.06
N PRO A 141 -12.74 7.58 -3.16
CA PRO A 141 -13.73 7.48 -2.11
C PRO A 141 -13.16 6.76 -0.88
N ARG A 142 -13.76 7.03 0.28
CA ARG A 142 -13.52 6.25 1.50
C ARG A 142 -14.00 4.81 1.30
N VAL A 143 -13.34 3.88 2.01
CA VAL A 143 -13.69 2.45 1.98
C VAL A 143 -14.66 2.14 3.11
N ALA A 144 -15.82 1.57 2.77
CA ALA A 144 -16.77 1.08 3.77
C ALA A 144 -16.18 -0.14 4.49
N MET A 145 -16.11 -0.08 5.82
CA MET A 145 -15.45 -1.12 6.60
C MET A 145 -16.40 -2.19 7.10
N ALA A 146 -16.19 -3.41 6.62
CA ALA A 146 -16.83 -4.60 7.18
C ALA A 146 -16.25 -4.92 8.57
N PRO A 147 -17.03 -5.56 9.46
CA PRO A 147 -16.50 -6.13 10.70
C PRO A 147 -15.31 -7.06 10.45
N HIS A 148 -14.49 -7.23 11.48
CA HIS A 148 -13.43 -8.24 11.45
C HIS A 148 -14.03 -9.65 11.38
N VAL A 149 -13.31 -10.55 10.70
CA VAL A 149 -13.72 -11.95 10.57
C VAL A 149 -12.64 -12.85 11.14
N ASP A 150 -12.92 -13.43 12.31
CA ASP A 150 -12.00 -14.27 13.06
C ASP A 150 -12.38 -15.74 12.91
N ASN A 151 -12.06 -16.33 11.75
CA ASN A 151 -12.25 -17.75 11.51
C ASN A 151 -11.04 -18.39 10.83
N PHE A 152 -11.00 -19.73 10.83
CA PHE A 152 -9.90 -20.49 10.25
C PHE A 152 -9.63 -20.12 8.78
N THR A 153 -10.68 -19.94 7.98
CA THR A 153 -10.57 -19.60 6.56
C THR A 153 -9.93 -18.24 6.33
N ALA A 154 -10.25 -17.22 7.15
CA ALA A 154 -9.67 -15.89 7.05
C ALA A 154 -8.17 -15.92 7.37
N LEU A 155 -7.78 -16.60 8.45
CA LEU A 155 -6.39 -16.75 8.85
C LEU A 155 -5.58 -17.58 7.84
N GLU A 156 -6.12 -18.69 7.32
CA GLU A 156 -5.48 -19.46 6.25
C GLU A 156 -5.32 -18.65 4.96
N SER A 157 -6.33 -17.82 4.63
CA SER A 157 -6.26 -16.94 3.46
C SER A 157 -5.15 -15.90 3.60
N ALA A 158 -4.98 -15.31 4.79
CA ALA A 158 -3.87 -14.41 5.09
C ALA A 158 -2.51 -15.12 5.01
N ARG A 159 -2.37 -16.31 5.60
CA ARG A 159 -1.14 -17.14 5.51
C ARG A 159 -0.79 -17.49 4.07
N ASN A 160 -1.78 -17.87 3.27
CA ASN A 160 -1.56 -18.18 1.86
C ASN A 160 -1.16 -16.93 1.05
N ALA A 161 -1.76 -15.78 1.33
CA ALA A 161 -1.38 -14.53 0.68
C ALA A 161 0.07 -14.12 1.01
N LEU A 162 0.48 -14.23 2.28
CA LEU A 162 1.86 -14.02 2.71
C LEU A 162 2.85 -14.92 1.97
N ARG A 163 2.58 -16.23 1.91
CA ARG A 163 3.43 -17.19 1.19
C ARG A 163 3.58 -16.85 -0.29
N ARG A 164 2.49 -16.49 -0.97
CA ARG A 164 2.54 -16.08 -2.38
C ARG A 164 3.34 -14.80 -2.60
N ALA A 165 3.28 -13.86 -1.65
CA ALA A 165 4.05 -12.63 -1.68
C ALA A 165 5.52 -12.81 -1.25
N GLY A 166 5.90 -14.03 -0.84
CA GLY A 166 7.28 -14.37 -0.47
C GLY A 166 7.64 -14.07 0.98
N TYR A 167 6.65 -13.84 1.86
CA TYR A 167 6.89 -13.58 3.29
C TYR A 167 6.69 -14.85 4.11
N ASP A 168 7.72 -15.18 4.90
CA ASP A 168 7.68 -16.25 5.89
C ASP A 168 7.50 -15.65 7.29
N VAL A 169 6.28 -15.15 7.55
CA VAL A 169 5.89 -14.57 8.84
C VAL A 169 4.67 -15.31 9.38
N THR A 170 4.66 -15.55 10.69
CA THR A 170 3.58 -16.29 11.36
C THR A 170 2.48 -15.32 11.78
N VAL A 171 1.23 -15.61 11.39
CA VAL A 171 0.01 -14.86 11.74
C VAL A 171 -1.14 -15.79 12.09
#